data_AF-A0A235BXI1-F1
#
_entry.id   AF-A0A235BXI1-F1
#
_cell.length_a   1.000
_cell.length_b   1.000
_cell.length_c   1.000
_cell.angle_alpha   90.00
_cell.angle_beta   90.00
_cell.angle_gamma   90.00
#
_symmetry.space_group_name_H-M   'P 1'
#
loop_
_entity.id
_entity.type
_entity.pdbx_description
1 polymer ?
#
loop_
_entity_poly.entity_id
_entity_poly.type
_entity_poly.pdbx_seq_one_letter_code
_entity_poly.pdbx_strand_id
1 'polypeptide(L)'
;MHLSYENIRSSDLHLFEGSIDIDSKIFYSVPTSFFVMDSRIPSVIRELITESEGCLKMNFLTGASACMRKAIYELTIIEKAKGKDYESKIKSLKSKYPSIDPELFDILSQIKDMTSDKIHEQSWDKWDSPYLKLIIETLKTILYEIYVAPKIKADRLNSIRRLKETLVKDKKGKEEK
;
A
#
# COMPACT_ATOMS: atom_id res chain seq x y z
N MET A 1 9.21 22.43 -31.60
CA MET A 1 7.86 23.03 -31.49
C MET A 1 7.72 23.51 -30.05
N HIS A 2 7.81 24.82 -29.80
CA HIS A 2 7.80 25.39 -28.45
C HIS A 2 6.42 26.02 -28.24
N LEU A 3 5.62 25.44 -27.34
CA LEU A 3 4.29 25.97 -27.00
C LEU A 3 4.46 26.92 -25.80
N SER A 4 4.07 28.18 -25.98
CA SER A 4 4.06 29.19 -24.91
C SER A 4 2.80 29.04 -24.04
N TYR A 5 2.84 29.59 -22.83
CA TYR A 5 1.70 29.62 -21.90
C TYR A 5 0.43 30.23 -22.53
N GLU A 6 0.61 31.26 -23.37
CA GLU A 6 -0.45 31.91 -24.14
C GLU A 6 -1.14 30.93 -25.10
N ASN A 7 -0.38 30.04 -25.75
CA ASN A 7 -0.89 29.08 -26.72
C ASN A 7 -1.74 27.96 -26.09
N ILE A 8 -1.56 27.71 -24.78
CA ILE A 8 -2.36 26.73 -24.03
C ILE A 8 -3.73 27.32 -23.64
N ARG A 9 -3.80 28.65 -23.48
CA ARG A 9 -4.99 29.32 -22.97
C ARG A 9 -5.94 29.77 -24.08
N SER A 10 -5.44 29.99 -25.30
CA SER A 10 -6.22 30.48 -26.44
C SER A 10 -6.92 29.39 -27.25
N SER A 11 -6.77 28.11 -26.90
CA SER A 11 -7.47 27.04 -27.60
C SER A 11 -8.81 26.76 -26.91
N ASP A 12 -9.89 27.24 -27.52
CA ASP A 12 -11.29 26.80 -27.27
C ASP A 12 -11.49 25.28 -27.58
N LEU A 13 -10.42 24.56 -27.88
CA LEU A 13 -10.37 23.11 -27.86
C LEU A 13 -10.25 22.65 -26.41
N HIS A 14 -11.40 22.45 -25.78
CA HIS A 14 -11.54 21.56 -24.61
C HIS A 14 -11.21 20.12 -25.03
N LEU A 15 -9.92 19.83 -25.28
CA LEU A 15 -9.39 18.49 -25.57
C LEU A 15 -9.50 17.57 -24.36
N PHE A 16 -9.72 18.13 -23.16
CA PHE A 16 -9.88 17.39 -21.92
C PHE A 16 -11.26 17.66 -21.32
N GLU A 17 -11.97 16.58 -21.02
CA GLU A 17 -13.28 16.62 -20.39
C GLU A 17 -13.12 17.10 -18.93
N GLY A 18 -13.53 18.34 -18.64
CA GLY A 18 -13.38 18.96 -17.31
C GLY A 18 -14.22 18.31 -16.20
N SER A 19 -15.01 17.27 -16.53
CA SER A 19 -15.73 16.43 -15.57
C SER A 19 -14.84 15.37 -14.91
N ILE A 20 -13.65 15.13 -15.47
CA ILE A 20 -12.72 14.11 -15.00
C ILE A 20 -11.72 14.78 -14.04
N ASP A 21 -11.82 14.42 -12.76
CA ASP A 21 -10.78 14.74 -11.78
C ASP A 21 -9.53 13.88 -12.08
N ILE A 22 -8.67 14.41 -12.95
CA ILE A 22 -7.44 13.77 -13.40
C ILE A 22 -6.48 13.53 -12.23
N ASP A 23 -6.46 14.43 -11.24
CA ASP A 23 -5.57 14.33 -10.09
C ASP A 23 -5.92 13.11 -9.22
N SER A 24 -7.21 12.76 -9.11
CA SER A 24 -7.64 11.50 -8.48
C SER A 24 -7.17 10.22 -9.19
N LYS A 25 -6.73 10.34 -10.46
CA LYS A 25 -6.33 9.22 -11.32
C LYS A 25 -4.82 9.13 -11.53
N ILE A 26 -4.11 10.24 -11.39
CA ILE A 26 -2.66 10.32 -11.62
C ILE A 26 -1.93 10.35 -10.29
N PHE A 27 -1.30 9.22 -9.94
CA PHE A 27 -0.29 9.19 -8.90
C PHE A 27 1.08 9.50 -9.53
N TYR A 28 1.60 10.71 -9.31
CA TYR A 28 2.93 11.09 -9.78
C TYR A 28 4.00 10.53 -8.84
N SER A 29 4.76 9.56 -9.32
CA SER A 29 6.00 9.11 -8.69
C SER A 29 7.15 9.20 -9.69
N VAL A 30 8.28 9.76 -9.24
CA VAL A 30 9.51 9.70 -10.04
C VAL A 30 9.94 8.24 -10.17
N PRO A 31 10.23 7.75 -11.39
CA PRO A 31 10.58 6.36 -11.61
C PRO A 31 11.95 6.05 -11.02
N THR A 32 11.99 5.65 -9.75
CA THR A 32 13.05 4.76 -9.28
C THR A 32 12.63 3.35 -9.66
N SER A 33 13.55 2.56 -10.24
CA SER A 33 13.32 1.22 -10.82
C SER A 33 12.86 0.13 -9.85
N PHE A 34 12.28 0.49 -8.69
CA PHE A 34 11.88 -0.41 -7.63
C PHE A 34 10.41 -0.17 -7.25
N PHE A 35 9.60 -1.19 -7.55
CA PHE A 35 8.28 -1.49 -6.94
C PHE A 35 7.33 -0.31 -6.75
N VAL A 36 6.62 0.07 -7.82
CA VAL A 36 5.32 0.74 -7.65
C VAL A 36 4.43 -0.23 -6.85
N MET A 37 3.95 0.22 -5.69
CA MET A 37 3.06 -0.61 -4.88
C MET A 37 1.81 -1.01 -5.67
N ASP A 38 1.32 -2.23 -5.45
CA ASP A 38 0.18 -2.76 -6.20
C ASP A 38 -1.06 -1.87 -6.06
N SER A 39 -1.71 -1.58 -7.18
CA SER A 39 -2.90 -0.72 -7.27
C SER A 39 -4.10 -1.19 -6.41
N ARG A 40 -4.10 -2.45 -5.95
CA ARG A 40 -5.12 -3.01 -5.05
C ARG A 40 -5.02 -2.47 -3.62
N ILE A 41 -3.84 -2.01 -3.21
CA ILE A 41 -3.61 -1.40 -1.89
C ILE A 41 -4.23 0.00 -1.91
N PRO A 42 -4.96 0.48 -0.89
CA PRO A 42 -5.57 1.81 -0.88
C PRO A 42 -4.61 2.97 -1.23
N SER A 43 -5.03 3.92 -2.07
CA SER A 43 -4.17 4.99 -2.61
C SER A 43 -3.46 5.81 -1.54
N VAL A 44 -4.20 6.24 -0.50
CA VAL A 44 -3.67 6.97 0.65
C VAL A 44 -2.49 6.26 1.30
N ILE A 45 -2.57 4.94 1.48
CA ILE A 45 -1.46 4.16 2.06
C ILE A 45 -0.28 4.12 1.10
N ARG A 46 -0.53 3.98 -0.21
CA ARG A 46 0.56 3.97 -1.22
C ARG A 46 1.29 5.29 -1.31
N GLU A 47 0.55 6.39 -1.28
CA GLU A 47 1.10 7.74 -1.26
C GLU A 47 2.02 7.94 -0.06
N LEU A 48 1.53 7.61 1.15
CA LEU A 48 2.31 7.74 2.39
C LEU A 48 3.57 6.87 2.42
N ILE A 49 3.51 5.63 1.92
CA ILE A 49 4.70 4.76 1.84
C ILE A 49 5.69 5.31 0.81
N THR A 50 5.21 5.81 -0.32
CA THR A 50 6.07 6.40 -1.36
C THR A 50 6.77 7.66 -0.85
N GLU A 51 6.04 8.53 -0.15
CA GLU A 51 6.59 9.72 0.51
C GLU A 51 7.63 9.32 1.56
N SER A 52 7.34 8.31 2.38
CA SER A 52 8.28 7.77 3.36
C SER A 52 9.58 7.26 2.73
N GLU A 53 9.49 6.45 1.67
CA GLU A 53 10.65 5.95 0.94
C GLU A 53 11.45 7.10 0.31
N GLY A 54 10.78 8.12 -0.22
CA GLY A 54 11.40 9.34 -0.75
C GLY A 54 12.16 10.10 0.34
N CYS A 55 11.53 10.36 1.48
CA CYS A 55 12.16 11.00 2.63
C CYS A 55 13.36 10.19 3.13
N LEU A 56 13.24 8.87 3.22
CA LEU A 56 14.33 7.99 3.65
C LEU A 56 15.52 8.03 2.68
N LYS A 57 15.27 7.99 1.37
CA LYS A 57 16.31 8.12 0.33
C LYS A 57 17.08 9.45 0.44
N MET A 58 16.39 10.52 0.84
CA MET A 58 16.96 11.85 1.05
C MET A 58 17.49 12.07 2.48
N ASN A 59 17.49 11.03 3.33
CA ASN A 59 17.91 11.08 4.74
C ASN A 59 17.06 12.01 5.64
N PHE A 60 15.81 12.28 5.25
CA PHE A 60 14.82 13.02 6.04
C PHE A 60 14.05 12.08 6.97
N LEU A 61 14.75 11.57 8.00
CA LEU A 61 14.23 10.51 8.86
C LEU A 61 12.97 10.87 9.64
N THR A 62 12.81 12.14 10.04
CA THR A 62 11.58 12.63 10.69
C THR A 62 10.38 12.60 9.75
N GLY A 63 10.56 13.02 8.50
CA GLY A 63 9.50 12.98 7.49
C GLY A 63 9.11 11.54 7.17
N ALA A 64 10.11 10.68 7.01
CA ALA A 64 9.88 9.28 6.70
C ALA A 64 9.16 8.53 7.84
N SER A 65 9.58 8.73 9.09
CA SER A 65 8.92 8.13 10.25
C SER A 65 7.50 8.64 10.46
N ALA A 66 7.24 9.94 10.23
CA ALA A 66 5.90 10.50 10.29
C ALA A 66 4.97 9.91 9.21
N CYS A 67 5.45 9.78 7.97
CA CYS A 67 4.69 9.17 6.88
C CYS A 67 4.36 7.71 7.16
N MET A 68 5.31 6.92 7.67
CA MET A 68 5.05 5.53 8.08
C MET A 68 4.02 5.42 9.19
N ARG A 69 4.12 6.29 10.21
CA ARG A 69 3.15 6.31 11.32
C ARG A 69 1.75 6.54 10.79
N LYS A 70 1.58 7.53 9.91
CA LYS A 70 0.30 7.82 9.24
C LYS A 70 -0.18 6.63 8.41
N ALA A 71 0.69 5.99 7.61
CA ALA A 71 0.32 4.85 6.79
C ALA A 71 -0.24 3.68 7.62
N ILE A 72 0.36 3.41 8.79
CA ILE A 72 -0.13 2.38 9.72
C ILE A 72 -1.47 2.79 10.34
N TYR A 73 -1.63 4.05 10.74
CA TYR A 73 -2.92 4.53 11.24
C TYR A 73 -4.04 4.42 10.20
N GLU A 74 -3.76 4.81 8.95
CA GLU A 74 -4.71 4.66 7.84
C GLU A 74 -5.09 3.19 7.61
N LEU A 75 -4.12 2.26 7.67
CA LEU A 75 -4.42 0.83 7.66
C LEU A 75 -5.40 0.44 8.78
N THR A 76 -5.18 0.93 10.01
CA THR A 76 -6.08 0.61 11.13
C THR A 76 -7.50 1.17 10.94
N ILE A 77 -7.63 2.33 10.29
CA ILE A 77 -8.91 2.98 10.01
C ILE A 77 -9.65 2.23 8.90
N ILE A 78 -8.98 1.98 7.77
CA ILE A 78 -9.55 1.28 6.61
C ILE A 78 -9.99 -0.13 7.02
N GLU A 79 -9.17 -0.83 7.80
CA GLU A 79 -9.49 -2.16 8.26
C GLU A 79 -10.39 -2.23 9.50
N LYS A 80 -10.83 -1.07 10.00
CA LYS A 80 -11.73 -0.94 11.16
C LYS A 80 -11.22 -1.72 12.37
N ALA A 81 -9.92 -1.59 12.64
CA ALA A 81 -9.27 -2.26 13.76
C ALA A 81 -9.86 -1.77 15.09
N LYS A 82 -10.06 -2.72 16.03
CA LYS A 82 -10.61 -2.42 17.35
C LYS A 82 -9.49 -2.14 18.34
N GLY A 83 -9.71 -1.22 19.28
CA GLY A 83 -8.74 -0.89 20.32
C GLY A 83 -8.68 0.62 20.57
N LYS A 84 -8.39 1.00 21.82
CA LYS A 84 -8.25 2.42 22.20
C LYS A 84 -6.88 2.96 21.83
N ASP A 85 -5.85 2.16 22.06
CA ASP A 85 -4.44 2.47 21.82
C ASP A 85 -3.89 1.75 20.58
N TYR A 86 -2.73 2.20 20.12
CA TYR A 86 -2.05 1.66 18.93
C TYR A 86 -1.83 0.14 19.04
N GLU A 87 -1.30 -0.33 20.16
CA GLU A 87 -0.95 -1.74 20.36
C GLU A 87 -2.20 -2.63 20.29
N SER A 88 -3.30 -2.21 20.93
CA SER A 88 -4.58 -2.90 20.82
C SER A 88 -5.11 -2.96 19.38
N LYS A 89 -4.96 -1.88 18.60
CA LYS A 89 -5.37 -1.86 17.18
C LYS A 89 -4.55 -2.84 16.34
N ILE A 90 -3.22 -2.88 16.53
CA ILE A 90 -2.35 -3.84 15.81
C ILE A 90 -2.68 -5.29 16.21
N LYS A 91 -2.93 -5.56 17.50
CA LYS A 91 -3.40 -6.87 17.97
C LYS A 91 -4.73 -7.26 17.33
N SER A 92 -5.66 -6.31 17.20
CA SER A 92 -6.93 -6.56 16.51
C SER A 92 -6.73 -6.90 15.03
N LEU A 93 -5.75 -6.30 14.34
CA LEU A 93 -5.41 -6.66 12.96
C LEU A 93 -4.82 -8.07 12.87
N LYS A 94 -3.89 -8.41 13.78
CA LYS A 94 -3.33 -9.76 13.90
C LYS A 94 -4.41 -10.83 14.05
N SER A 95 -5.40 -10.59 14.91
CA SER A 95 -6.54 -11.51 15.05
C SER A 95 -7.47 -11.55 13.84
N LYS A 96 -7.59 -10.45 13.09
CA LYS A 96 -8.44 -10.36 11.88
C LYS A 96 -7.84 -11.15 10.71
N TYR A 97 -6.52 -11.26 10.63
CA TYR A 97 -5.81 -11.93 9.54
C TYR A 97 -4.98 -13.13 10.02
N PRO A 98 -5.63 -14.24 10.43
CA PRO A 98 -4.93 -15.41 10.97
C PRO A 98 -4.06 -16.15 9.95
N SER A 99 -4.24 -15.89 8.65
CA SER A 99 -3.43 -16.49 7.58
C SER A 99 -2.10 -15.76 7.34
N ILE A 100 -1.92 -14.59 7.94
CA ILE A 100 -0.69 -13.79 7.83
C ILE A 100 0.19 -14.13 9.03
N ASP A 101 1.51 -14.17 8.83
CA ASP A 101 2.45 -14.48 9.89
C ASP A 101 2.30 -13.48 11.07
N PRO A 102 2.00 -13.97 12.29
CA PRO A 102 1.84 -13.11 13.45
C PRO A 102 3.07 -12.26 13.78
N GLU A 103 4.28 -12.71 13.41
CA GLU A 103 5.53 -11.99 13.63
C GLU A 103 5.52 -10.61 12.94
N LEU A 104 4.91 -10.51 11.75
CA LEU A 104 4.81 -9.23 11.02
C LEU A 104 4.05 -8.17 11.83
N PHE A 105 2.96 -8.56 12.48
CA PHE A 105 2.20 -7.65 13.34
C PHE A 105 2.91 -7.37 14.65
N ASP A 106 3.68 -8.33 15.18
CA ASP A 106 4.48 -8.12 16.39
C ASP A 106 5.61 -7.11 16.11
N ILE A 107 6.29 -7.21 14.97
CA ILE A 107 7.25 -6.19 14.51
C ILE A 107 6.57 -4.83 14.37
N LEU A 108 5.38 -4.73 13.77
CA LEU A 108 4.63 -3.47 13.72
C LEU A 108 4.24 -2.94 15.10
N SER A 109 3.97 -3.81 16.07
CA SER A 109 3.57 -3.39 17.42
C SER A 109 4.72 -2.78 18.22
N GLN A 110 5.96 -3.22 17.95
CA GLN A 110 7.18 -2.73 18.59
C GLN A 110 7.57 -1.31 18.16
N ILE A 111 6.87 -0.74 17.18
CA ILE A 111 7.03 0.64 16.68
C ILE A 111 6.56 1.69 17.71
N LYS A 112 6.31 1.31 18.96
CA LYS A 112 5.76 2.19 20.00
C LYS A 112 6.60 3.45 20.27
N ASP A 113 7.92 3.39 20.09
CA ASP A 113 8.78 4.57 20.18
C ASP A 113 8.54 5.57 19.02
N MET A 114 8.02 5.10 17.88
CA MET A 114 7.44 5.94 16.82
C MET A 114 5.98 6.30 17.07
N THR A 115 5.34 6.05 18.21
CA THR A 115 3.93 6.49 18.45
C THR A 115 3.74 7.19 19.80
N SER A 116 4.80 7.26 20.61
CA SER A 116 4.79 8.00 21.87
C SER A 116 4.52 9.50 21.63
N ASP A 117 3.57 10.06 22.38
CA ASP A 117 3.29 11.50 22.46
C ASP A 117 4.39 12.28 23.21
N LYS A 118 5.39 11.57 23.77
CA LYS A 118 6.58 12.17 24.41
C LYS A 118 7.61 12.65 23.37
N ILE A 119 7.15 13.29 22.31
CA ILE A 119 8.03 14.07 21.40
C ILE A 119 8.36 15.44 22.03
N HIS A 120 7.68 15.80 23.12
CA HIS A 120 7.98 16.97 23.92
C HIS A 120 8.89 16.58 25.11
N GLU A 121 10.10 17.15 25.13
CA GLU A 121 11.03 17.30 26.27
C GLU A 121 12.07 16.21 26.58
N GLN A 122 12.24 15.14 25.80
CA GLN A 122 13.38 14.22 25.97
C GLN A 122 14.36 14.28 24.78
N SER A 123 15.65 14.08 25.10
CA SER A 123 16.79 14.06 24.18
C SER A 123 16.44 13.33 22.88
N TRP A 124 16.74 13.95 21.73
CA TRP A 124 16.51 13.37 20.42
C TRP A 124 17.35 12.10 20.25
N ASP A 125 16.75 10.93 20.49
CA ASP A 125 17.32 9.67 20.02
C ASP A 125 17.16 9.64 18.50
N LYS A 126 18.30 9.72 17.82
CA LYS A 126 18.38 9.79 16.36
C LYS A 126 17.71 8.54 15.77
N TRP A 127 16.75 8.75 14.87
CA TRP A 127 16.16 7.67 14.08
C TRP A 127 17.26 6.88 13.37
N ASP A 128 17.18 5.55 13.42
CA ASP A 128 18.10 4.68 12.68
C ASP A 128 17.47 4.25 11.35
N SER A 129 18.19 4.48 10.26
CA SER A 129 17.73 4.18 8.89
C SER A 129 17.35 2.70 8.67
N PRO A 130 18.10 1.70 9.18
CA PRO A 130 17.74 0.29 9.13
C PRO A 130 16.42 -0.03 9.84
N TYR A 131 16.14 0.60 10.99
CA TYR A 131 14.88 0.38 11.71
C TYR A 131 13.68 0.85 10.90
N LEU A 132 13.79 2.03 10.27
CA LEU A 132 12.72 2.53 9.41
C LEU A 132 12.56 1.68 8.13
N LYS A 133 13.65 1.16 7.56
CA LYS A 133 13.59 0.21 6.43
C LYS A 133 12.85 -1.06 6.81
N LEU A 134 13.14 -1.63 7.99
CA LEU A 134 12.43 -2.78 8.52
C LEU A 134 10.92 -2.52 8.54
N ILE A 135 10.51 -1.37 9.07
CA ILE A 135 9.10 -0.99 9.18
C ILE A 135 8.41 -0.84 7.82
N ILE A 136 9.09 -0.17 6.88
CA ILE A 136 8.60 -0.02 5.49
C ILE A 136 8.34 -1.39 4.87
N GLU A 137 9.32 -2.29 4.95
CA GLU A 137 9.22 -3.62 4.34
C GLU A 137 8.20 -4.52 5.05
N THR A 138 8.11 -4.45 6.39
CA THR A 138 7.07 -5.16 7.15
C THR A 138 5.67 -4.69 6.75
N LEU A 139 5.46 -3.37 6.66
CA LEU A 139 4.15 -2.83 6.27
C LEU A 139 3.79 -3.23 4.83
N LYS A 140 4.73 -3.10 3.89
CA LYS A 140 4.53 -3.52 2.49
C LYS A 140 4.15 -5.00 2.39
N THR A 141 4.79 -5.85 3.19
CA THR A 141 4.49 -7.29 3.25
C THR A 141 3.07 -7.55 3.76
N ILE A 142 2.67 -6.89 4.85
CA ILE A 142 1.30 -7.00 5.38
C ILE A 142 0.27 -6.53 4.35
N LEU A 143 0.51 -5.39 3.70
CA LEU A 143 -0.40 -4.85 2.69
C LEU A 143 -0.54 -5.79 1.49
N TYR A 144 0.57 -6.42 1.06
CA TYR A 144 0.54 -7.42 0.01
C TYR A 144 -0.32 -8.63 0.41
N GLU A 145 -0.14 -9.17 1.61
CA GLU A 145 -0.91 -10.32 2.08
C GLU A 145 -2.40 -9.98 2.31
N ILE A 146 -2.73 -8.75 2.68
CA ILE A 146 -4.12 -8.30 2.85
C ILE A 146 -4.82 -8.08 1.50
N TYR A 147 -4.20 -7.31 0.59
CA TYR A 147 -4.91 -6.79 -0.59
C TYR A 147 -4.57 -7.52 -1.90
N VAL A 148 -3.37 -8.11 -2.01
CA VAL A 148 -2.84 -8.59 -3.29
C VAL A 148 -2.88 -10.11 -3.36
N ALA A 149 -2.25 -10.79 -2.40
CA ALA A 149 -2.13 -12.24 -2.38
C ALA A 149 -3.50 -12.97 -2.47
N PRO A 150 -4.57 -12.54 -1.76
CA PRO A 150 -5.87 -13.22 -1.86
C PRO A 150 -6.47 -13.15 -3.26
N LYS A 151 -6.31 -12.01 -3.96
CA LYS A 151 -6.82 -11.83 -5.31
C LYS A 151 -6.05 -12.67 -6.32
N ILE A 152 -4.72 -12.69 -6.22
CA ILE A 152 -3.87 -13.55 -7.05
C ILE A 152 -4.23 -15.02 -6.85
N LYS A 153 -4.41 -15.46 -5.59
CA LYS A 153 -4.82 -16.84 -5.27
C LYS A 153 -6.19 -17.18 -5.88
N ALA A 154 -7.16 -16.28 -5.76
CA ALA A 154 -8.49 -16.46 -6.35
C ALA A 154 -8.47 -16.54 -7.88
N ASP A 155 -7.71 -15.65 -8.54
CA ASP A 155 -7.59 -15.63 -10.00
C ASP A 155 -6.91 -16.90 -10.52
N ARG A 156 -5.84 -17.37 -9.85
CA ARG A 156 -5.20 -18.64 -10.16
C ARG A 156 -6.15 -19.82 -10.01
N LEU A 157 -6.93 -19.87 -8.92
CA LEU A 157 -7.91 -20.93 -8.69
C LEU A 157 -9.00 -20.94 -9.77
N ASN A 158 -9.47 -19.77 -10.19
CA ASN A 158 -10.45 -19.66 -11.26
C ASN A 158 -9.91 -20.16 -12.60
N SER A 159 -8.66 -19.86 -12.93
CA SER A 159 -8.00 -20.40 -14.12
C SER A 159 -7.91 -21.92 -14.08
N ILE A 160 -7.55 -22.50 -12.94
CA ILE A 160 -7.50 -23.96 -12.76
C ILE A 160 -8.90 -24.59 -12.91
N ARG A 161 -9.94 -23.96 -12.36
CA ARG A 161 -11.33 -24.42 -12.50
C ARG A 161 -11.77 -24.43 -13.97
N ARG A 162 -11.48 -23.36 -14.72
CA ARG A 162 -11.76 -23.29 -16.16
C ARG A 162 -11.06 -24.40 -16.94
N LEU A 163 -9.79 -24.67 -16.65
CA LEU A 163 -9.05 -25.77 -17.29
C LEU A 163 -9.68 -27.14 -16.98
N LYS A 164 -10.08 -27.37 -15.73
CA LYS A 164 -10.78 -28.60 -15.33
C LYS A 164 -12.10 -28.77 -16.08
N GLU A 165 -12.89 -27.71 -16.21
CA GLU A 165 -14.16 -27.73 -16.93
C GLU A 165 -13.99 -28.06 -18.42
N THR A 166 -12.97 -27.49 -19.07
CA THR A 166 -12.63 -27.81 -20.46
C THR A 166 -12.30 -29.30 -20.63
N LEU A 167 -11.45 -29.87 -19.76
CA LEU A 167 -11.09 -31.29 -19.82
C LEU A 167 -12.29 -32.23 -19.62
N VAL A 168 -13.25 -31.85 -18.77
CA VAL A 168 -14.47 -32.65 -18.56
C VAL A 168 -15.40 -32.59 -19.77
N LYS A 169 -15.54 -31.43 -20.41
CA LYS A 169 -16.33 -31.28 -21.65
C LYS A 169 -15.73 -32.07 -22.81
N ASP A 170 -14.42 -32.04 -22.96
CA ASP A 170 -13.71 -32.79 -24.01
C ASP A 170 -13.82 -34.31 -23.84
N LYS A 171 -13.92 -34.81 -22.60
CA LYS A 171 -14.18 -36.24 -22.34
C LYS A 171 -15.59 -36.65 -22.71
N LYS A 172 -16.61 -35.86 -22.35
CA LYS A 172 -18.00 -36.14 -22.72
C LYS A 172 -18.23 -36.12 -24.24
N GLY A 173 -17.62 -35.17 -24.95
CA GLY A 173 -17.70 -35.11 -26.42
C GLY A 173 -16.97 -36.25 -27.16
N LYS A 174 -16.15 -37.04 -26.47
CA LYS A 174 -15.49 -38.24 -27.02
C LYS A 174 -16.22 -39.54 -26.70
N GLU A 175 -17.08 -39.56 -25.68
CA GLU A 175 -17.92 -40.73 -25.33
C GLU A 175 -19.25 -40.75 -26.11
N GLU A 176 -19.64 -39.62 -26.73
CA GLU A 176 -20.83 -39.50 -27.58
C GLU A 176 -20.54 -39.66 -29.10
N LYS A 177 -19.33 -40.11 -29.47
CA LYS A 177 -18.94 -40.47 -30.85
C LYS A 177 -18.51 -41.93 -30.92
#